data_AF-A0A928JDA0-F1
#
_entry.id   AF-A0A928JDA0-F1
#
_cell.length_a   1.000
_cell.length_b   1.000
_cell.length_c   1.000
_cell.angle_alpha   90.00
_cell.angle_beta   90.00
_cell.angle_gamma   90.00
#
_symmetry.space_group_name_H-M   'P 1'
#
loop_
_entity.id
_entity.type
_entity.pdbx_description
1 polymer ?
#
loop_
_entity_poly.entity_id
_entity_poly.type
_entity_poly.pdbx_seq_one_letter_code
_entity_poly.pdbx_strand_id
1 'polypeptide(L)' 'MTAETRILRLIRPEYLERIPSFVRGHAIDCSCRMVARRYPELYRLFGQEEEPGAEETKEMAEIMNAFFAQRIRNHHV' A
#
# COMPACT_ATOMS: atom_id res chain seq x y z
N MET A 1 -1.55 14.00 8.28
CA MET A 1 -1.73 12.60 7.79
C MET A 1 -0.37 12.09 7.37
N THR A 2 -0.04 10.83 7.60
CA THR A 2 1.21 10.24 7.07
C THR A 2 0.97 9.57 5.71
N ALA A 3 2.03 9.38 4.94
CA ALA A 3 1.97 8.69 3.64
C ALA A 3 1.38 7.28 3.79
N GLU A 4 1.73 6.55 4.86
CA GLU A 4 1.20 5.21 5.13
C GLU A 4 -0.31 5.22 5.34
N THR A 5 -0.84 6.25 6.01
CA THR A 5 -2.28 6.37 6.26
C THR A 5 -3.04 6.61 4.95
N ARG A 6 -2.47 7.42 4.04
CA ARG A 6 -3.06 7.67 2.72
C ARG A 6 -2.99 6.44 1.83
N ILE A 7 -1.84 5.78 1.79
CA ILE A 7 -1.62 4.54 1.05
C ILE A 7 -2.56 3.43 1.55
N LEU A 8 -2.77 3.32 2.87
CA LEU A 8 -3.66 2.33 3.47
C LEU A 8 -5.10 2.43 2.94
N ARG A 9 -5.57 3.66 2.68
CA ARG A 9 -6.92 3.91 2.13
C ARG A 9 -7.08 3.44 0.68
N LEU A 10 -5.97 3.21 -0.04
CA LEU A 10 -5.97 2.75 -1.43
C LEU A 10 -6.02 1.23 -1.56
N ILE A 11 -5.71 0.51 -0.48
CA ILE A 11 -5.72 -0.96 -0.47
C ILE A 11 -7.16 -1.43 -0.32
N ARG A 12 -7.56 -2.41 -1.14
CA ARG A 12 -8.88 -3.03 -1.02
C ARG A 12 -9.03 -3.72 0.35
N PRO A 13 -10.15 -3.49 1.05
CA PRO A 13 -10.37 -4.05 2.38
C PRO A 13 -10.33 -5.59 2.38
N GLU A 14 -10.80 -6.23 1.30
CA GLU A 14 -10.79 -7.68 1.11
C GLU A 14 -9.40 -8.31 1.31
N TYR A 15 -8.34 -7.58 0.98
CA TYR A 15 -6.97 -8.06 1.17
C TYR A 15 -6.49 -7.92 2.60
N LEU A 16 -6.87 -6.83 3.27
CA LEU A 16 -6.52 -6.58 4.66
C LEU A 16 -7.25 -7.55 5.60
N GLU A 17 -8.47 -7.94 5.25
CA GLU A 17 -9.26 -8.93 6.00
C GLU A 17 -8.68 -10.34 5.93
N ARG A 18 -8.09 -10.72 4.78
CA ARG A 18 -7.40 -12.00 4.61
C ARG A 18 -6.08 -12.10 5.35
N ILE A 19 -5.51 -10.97 5.77
CA ILE A 19 -4.27 -10.92 6.54
C ILE A 19 -4.60 -10.94 8.03
N PRO A 20 -4.01 -11.87 8.80
CA PRO A 20 -4.20 -11.92 10.25
C PRO A 20 -3.83 -10.58 10.91
N SER A 21 -4.66 -10.10 11.82
CA SER A 21 -4.55 -8.76 12.42
C SER A 21 -3.19 -8.48 13.06
N PHE A 22 -2.58 -9.48 13.69
CA PHE A 22 -1.28 -9.37 14.36
C PHE A 22 -0.09 -9.16 13.40
N VAL A 23 -0.22 -9.50 12.11
CA VAL A 23 0.80 -9.21 11.09
C VAL A 23 0.41 -8.10 10.13
N ARG A 24 -0.84 -7.60 10.20
CA ARG A 24 -1.36 -6.60 9.27
C ARG A 24 -0.54 -5.32 9.26
N GLY A 25 -0.21 -4.78 10.44
CA GLY A 25 0.65 -3.60 10.57
C GLY A 25 2.03 -3.81 9.94
N HIS A 26 2.68 -4.95 10.24
CA HIS A 26 3.97 -5.28 9.65
C HIS A 26 3.91 -5.44 8.12
N ALA A 27 2.83 -6.04 7.59
CA ALA A 27 2.65 -6.19 6.16
C ALA A 27 2.47 -4.83 5.45
N ILE A 28 1.72 -3.91 6.05
CA ILE A 28 1.55 -2.54 5.54
C ILE A 28 2.91 -1.82 5.57
N ASP A 29 3.62 -1.83 6.70
CA ASP A 29 4.93 -1.18 6.82
C ASP A 29 5.97 -1.74 5.85
N CYS A 30 5.95 -3.05 5.60
CA CYS A 30 6.83 -3.69 4.62
C CYS A 30 6.50 -3.23 3.20
N SER A 31 5.21 -3.12 2.87
CA SER A 31 4.73 -2.64 1.58
C SER A 31 5.09 -1.17 1.35
N CYS A 32 4.85 -0.30 2.35
CA CYS A 32 5.23 1.12 2.29
C CYS A 32 6.75 1.28 2.11
N ARG A 33 7.55 0.51 2.85
CA ARG A 33 9.03 0.52 2.68
C ARG A 33 9.48 0.03 1.31
N MET A 34 8.82 -0.98 0.75
CA MET A 34 9.10 -1.46 -0.60
C MET A 34 8.81 -0.35 -1.63
N VAL A 35 7.65 0.30 -1.54
CA VAL A 35 7.29 1.39 -2.45
C VAL A 35 8.23 2.58 -2.27
N ALA A 36 8.56 2.98 -1.05
CA ALA A 36 9.53 4.05 -0.80
C ALA A 36 10.92 3.77 -1.41
N ARG A 37 11.32 2.49 -1.49
CA ARG A 37 12.59 2.09 -2.11
C ARG A 37 12.52 2.00 -3.64
N ARG A 38 11.40 1.52 -4.19
CA ARG A 38 11.27 1.19 -5.61
C ARG A 38 10.66 2.32 -6.43
N TYR A 39 9.80 3.12 -5.80
CA TYR A 39 9.09 4.26 -6.36
C TYR A 39 9.19 5.46 -5.39
N PRO A 40 10.41 5.97 -5.13
CA PRO A 40 10.62 7.05 -4.16
C PRO A 40 9.87 8.33 -4.52
N GLU A 41 9.83 8.69 -5.81
CA GLU A 41 9.10 9.88 -6.29
C GLU A 41 7.60 9.76 -6.05
N LEU A 42 7.01 8.60 -6.41
CA LEU A 42 5.60 8.32 -6.17
C LEU A 42 5.30 8.36 -4.66
N TYR A 43 6.11 7.70 -3.82
CA TYR A 43 5.92 7.70 -2.37
C TYR A 43 5.98 9.11 -1.76
N ARG A 44 6.87 9.97 -2.29
CA ARG A 44 7.04 11.34 -1.81
C ARG A 44 5.76 12.18 -2.00
N LEU A 45 5.02 11.99 -3.10
CA LEU A 45 3.76 12.69 -3.35
C LEU A 45 2.71 12.39 -2.27
N PHE A 46 2.67 11.15 -1.78
CA PHE A 46 1.77 10.77 -0.68
C PHE A 46 2.17 11.36 0.67
N GLY A 47 3.43 11.80 0.83
CA GLY A 47 3.92 12.46 2.04
C GLY A 47 3.73 13.97 2.08
N GLN A 48 3.26 14.59 0.99
CA GLN A 48 3.03 16.04 0.91
C GLN A 48 1.71 16.44 1.57
N GLU A 49 1.50 17.71 1.90
CA GLU A 49 0.21 18.16 2.46
C GLU A 49 -0.92 18.09 1.41
N GLU A 50 -0.59 18.36 0.14
CA GLU A 50 -1.51 18.21 -0.97
C GLU A 50 -1.86 16.74 -1.24
N GLU A 51 -3.08 16.50 -1.74
CA GLU A 51 -3.47 15.16 -2.19
C GLU A 51 -2.76 14.84 -3.51
N PRO A 52 -2.24 13.62 -3.66
CA PRO A 52 -1.65 13.18 -4.92
C PRO A 52 -2.70 13.21 -6.04
N GLY A 53 -2.25 13.43 -7.27
CA GLY A 53 -3.13 13.45 -8.44
C GLY A 53 -3.84 12.12 -8.65
N ALA A 54 -4.85 12.14 -9.52
CA ALA A 54 -5.68 10.97 -9.79
C ALA A 54 -4.86 9.82 -10.42
N GLU A 55 -3.86 10.15 -11.23
CA GLU A 55 -3.00 9.18 -11.90
C GLU A 55 -2.05 8.49 -10.91
N GLU A 56 -1.41 9.28 -10.04
CA GLU A 56 -0.50 8.77 -9.00
C GLU A 56 -1.26 7.98 -7.93
N THR A 57 -2.48 8.41 -7.60
CA THR A 57 -3.40 7.67 -6.73
C THR A 57 -3.74 6.30 -7.31
N LYS A 58 -4.06 6.25 -8.60
CA LYS A 58 -4.37 5.00 -9.28
C LYS A 58 -3.16 4.09 -9.34
N GLU A 59 -1.99 4.61 -9.72
CA GLU A 59 -0.75 3.83 -9.82
C GLU A 59 -0.34 3.25 -8.45
N MET A 60 -0.38 4.05 -7.39
CA MET A 60 -0.10 3.58 -6.02
C MET A 60 -1.09 2.50 -5.60
N ALA A 61 -2.38 2.68 -5.89
CA ALA A 61 -3.41 1.68 -5.60
C ALA A 61 -3.12 0.37 -6.34
N GLU A 62 -2.78 0.40 -7.63
CA GLU A 62 -2.48 -0.79 -8.42
C GLU A 62 -1.26 -1.53 -7.87
N ILE A 63 -0.16 -0.83 -7.56
CA ILE A 63 1.06 -1.43 -6.99
C ILE A 63 0.75 -2.13 -5.66
N MET A 64 0.08 -1.43 -4.75
CA MET A 64 -0.19 -1.96 -3.41
C MET A 64 -1.18 -3.12 -3.47
N ASN A 65 -2.26 -2.99 -4.23
CA ASN A 65 -3.23 -4.07 -4.40
C ASN A 65 -2.61 -5.29 -5.09
N ALA A 66 -1.75 -5.11 -6.09
CA ALA A 66 -1.04 -6.22 -6.74
C ALA A 66 -0.11 -6.95 -5.76
N PHE A 67 0.60 -6.21 -4.90
CA PHE A 67 1.47 -6.79 -3.88
C PHE A 67 0.69 -7.65 -2.88
N PHE A 68 -0.42 -7.11 -2.34
CA PHE A 68 -1.26 -7.85 -1.40
C PHE A 68 -1.96 -9.05 -2.07
N ALA A 69 -2.45 -8.90 -3.30
CA ALA A 69 -3.00 -9.99 -4.08
C ALA A 69 -1.97 -11.10 -4.32
N GLN A 70 -0.71 -10.75 -4.62
CA GLN A 70 0.38 -11.73 -4.75
C GLN A 70 0.67 -12.42 -3.42
N ARG A 71 0.69 -11.68 -2.31
CA ARG A 71 0.91 -12.25 -0.98
C ARG A 71 -0.16 -13.28 -0.61
N ILE A 72 -1.43 -12.96 -0.87
CA ILE A 72 -2.58 -13.85 -0.63
C ILE A 72 -2.57 -15.06 -1.56
N ARG A 73 -2.12 -14.92 -2.82
CA ARG A 73 -1.99 -16.06 -3.73
C ARG A 73 -0.83 -16.99 -3.37
N ASN A 74 0.31 -16.45 -2.96
CA ASN A 74 1.51 -17.23 -2.66
C ASN A 74 1.41 -17.97 -1.32
N HIS A 75 0.74 -17.36 -0.34
CA HIS A 75 0.31 -18.07 0.86
C HIS A 75 -1.05 -18.70 0.58
N HIS A 76 -1.07 -19.92 0.00
CA HIS A 76 -2.25 -20.78 0.03
C HIS A 76 -2.66 -20.93 1.49
N VAL A 77 -3.63 -20.11 1.91
CA VAL A 77 -4.43 -20.34 3.13
C VAL A 77 -5.72 -21.01 2.69
#